data_AF-A0A3D1GVY5-F1
#
_entry.id   AF-A0A3D1GVY5-F1
#
_cell.length_a   1.000
_cell.length_b   1.000
_cell.length_c   1.000
_cell.angle_alpha   90.00
_cell.angle_beta   90.00
_cell.angle_gamma   90.00
#
_symmetry.space_group_name_H-M   'P 1'
#
loop_
_entity.id
_entity.type
_entity.pdbx_description
1 polymer ?
#
loop_
_entity_poly.entity_id
_entity_poly.type
_entity_poly.pdbx_seq_one_letter_code
_entity_poly.pdbx_strand_id
1 'polypeptide(L)' 'FTSSTSFANPAVTIARTFTDTFSGISPSAAGCFILAQILAAWPVWRFATWLMSGHGRDIHTQE' A
#
# COMPACT_ATOMS: atom_id res chain seq x y z
N PHE A 1 -18.35 -17.15 1.75
CA PHE A 1 -17.30 -16.45 2.52
C PHE A 1 -16.32 -15.82 1.54
N THR A 2 -16.60 -14.61 1.06
CA THR A 2 -15.65 -13.86 0.23
C THR A 2 -14.91 -12.92 1.16
N SER A 3 -13.76 -13.35 1.68
CA SER A 3 -12.95 -12.52 2.58
C SER A 3 -12.29 -11.38 1.80
N SER A 4 -12.96 -10.23 1.72
CA SER A 4 -12.43 -8.98 1.16
C SER A 4 -11.53 -8.20 2.15
N THR A 5 -10.64 -8.88 2.89
CA THR A 5 -9.77 -8.22 3.89
C THR A 5 -8.28 -8.32 3.56
N SER A 6 -7.92 -8.11 2.29
CA SER A 6 -6.53 -7.80 1.95
C SER A 6 -6.37 -6.28 1.81
N PHE A 7 -6.19 -5.60 2.95
CA PHE A 7 -5.83 -4.17 2.96
C PHE A 7 -4.37 -4.03 3.33
N ALA A 8 -3.60 -3.43 2.43
CA ALA A 8 -2.24 -2.96 2.71
C ALA A 8 -2.28 -1.71 3.62
N ASN A 9 -2.68 -1.91 4.88
CA ASN A 9 -2.65 -0.90 5.93
C ASN A 9 -1.85 -1.40 7.17
N PRO A 10 -0.69 -0.77 7.48
CA PRO A 10 0.13 -1.14 8.64
C PRO A 10 -0.61 -1.07 9.98
N ALA A 11 -1.52 -0.12 10.17
CA ALA A 11 -2.31 -0.01 11.40
C ALA A 11 -3.24 -1.21 11.57
N VAL A 12 -3.83 -1.71 10.48
CA VAL A 12 -4.63 -2.94 10.50
C VAL A 12 -3.74 -4.14 10.79
N THR A 13 -2.53 -4.21 10.20
CA THR A 13 -1.56 -5.28 10.51
C THR A 13 -1.25 -5.35 12.01
N ILE A 14 -1.03 -4.21 12.66
CA ILE A 14 -0.80 -4.14 14.11
C ILE A 14 -2.06 -4.54 14.88
N ALA A 15 -3.24 -4.03 14.51
CA ALA A 15 -4.49 -4.38 15.20
C ALA A 15 -4.76 -5.90 15.19
N ARG A 16 -4.40 -6.57 14.09
CA ARG A 16 -4.54 -8.03 13.93
C ARG A 16 -3.62 -8.85 14.84
N THR A 17 -2.56 -8.26 15.41
CA THR A 17 -1.71 -8.98 16.37
C THR A 17 -2.33 -9.13 17.75
N PHE A 18 -3.41 -8.39 18.03
CA PHE A 18 -4.12 -8.45 19.32
C PHE A 18 -5.27 -9.46 19.35
N THR A 19 -5.53 -10.17 18.25
CA THR A 19 -6.66 -11.11 18.15
C THR A 19 -6.19 -12.49 17.74
N ASP A 20 -6.65 -13.54 18.42
CA ASP A 20 -6.41 -14.93 18.04
C ASP A 20 -7.62 -15.49 17.26
N THR A 21 -7.86 -14.91 16.07
CA THR A 21 -8.95 -15.31 15.18
C THR A 21 -8.39 -15.87 13.89
N PHE A 22 -9.24 -16.47 13.04
CA PHE A 22 -8.85 -16.98 11.71
C PHE A 22 -8.04 -15.99 10.85
N SER A 23 -8.17 -14.69 11.12
CA SER A 23 -7.49 -13.63 10.38
C SER A 23 -6.56 -12.77 11.25
N GLY A 24 -6.17 -13.28 12.42
CA GLY A 24 -5.12 -12.73 13.26
C GLY A 24 -3.73 -12.89 12.63
N ILE A 25 -2.78 -12.06 13.08
CA ILE A 25 -1.39 -12.08 12.61
C ILE A 25 -0.48 -12.32 13.82
N SER A 26 0.40 -13.32 13.75
CA SER A 26 1.42 -13.50 14.80
C SER A 26 2.24 -12.21 14.96
N PRO A 27 2.52 -11.73 16.20
CA PRO A 27 3.36 -10.56 16.43
C PRO A 27 4.71 -10.64 15.72
N SER A 28 5.31 -11.84 15.63
CA SER A 28 6.57 -12.07 14.92
C SER A 28 6.48 -11.88 13.40
N ALA A 29 5.29 -12.09 12.82
CA ALA A 29 5.05 -11.95 11.39
C ALA A 29 4.67 -10.52 10.97
N ALA A 30 4.21 -9.68 11.91
CA ALA A 30 3.73 -8.33 11.62
C ALA A 30 4.75 -7.46 10.86
N GLY A 31 6.04 -7.57 11.22
CA GLY A 31 7.13 -6.88 10.53
C GLY A 31 7.20 -7.24 9.04
N CYS A 32 7.13 -8.53 8.70
CA CYS A 32 7.16 -8.99 7.31
C CYS A 32 5.98 -8.48 6.50
N PHE A 33 4.76 -8.45 7.09
CA PHE A 33 3.59 -7.90 6.43
C PHE A 33 3.74 -6.40 6.15
N ILE A 34 4.25 -5.62 7.11
CA ILE A 34 4.45 -4.17 6.92
C ILE A 34 5.52 -3.91 5.85
N LEU A 35 6.62 -4.67 5.87
CA LEU A 35 7.66 -4.57 4.85
C LEU A 35 7.11 -4.85 3.45
N ALA A 36 6.32 -5.90 3.27
CA ALA A 36 5.69 -6.21 1.99
C ALA A 36 4.79 -5.07 1.48
N GLN A 37 4.04 -4.42 2.37
CA GLN A 37 3.18 -3.29 2.03
C GLN A 37 4.00 -2.09 1.54
N ILE A 38 5.10 -1.76 2.22
CA ILE A 38 5.98 -0.66 1.84
C ILE A 38 6.67 -0.95 0.49
N LEU A 39 7.17 -2.18 0.33
CA LEU A 39 7.81 -2.63 -0.91
C LEU A 39 6.87 -2.58 -2.11
N ALA A 40 5.57 -2.78 -1.90
CA ALA A 40 4.55 -2.63 -2.94
C ALA A 40 4.16 -1.15 -3.17
N ALA A 41 3.96 -0.37 -2.10
CA ALA A 41 3.51 1.02 -2.18
C ALA A 41 4.52 1.93 -2.88
N TRP A 42 5.82 1.74 -2.63
CA TRP A 42 6.88 2.57 -3.21
C TRP A 42 6.90 2.56 -4.75
N PRO A 43 7.05 1.42 -5.44
CA PRO A 43 7.07 1.39 -6.90
C PRO A 43 5.74 1.83 -7.51
N VAL A 44 4.60 1.50 -6.89
CA VAL A 44 3.27 1.95 -7.35
C VAL A 44 3.17 3.47 -7.31
N TRP A 45 3.61 4.10 -6.22
CA TRP A 45 3.58 5.56 -6.11
C TRP A 45 4.50 6.22 -7.14
N ARG A 46 5.70 5.68 -7.36
CA ARG A 46 6.62 6.16 -8.42
C ARG A 46 6.00 6.01 -9.82
N PHE A 47 5.35 4.89 -10.10
CA PHE A 47 4.68 4.66 -11.37
C PHE A 47 3.48 5.59 -11.58
N ALA A 48 2.63 5.75 -10.57
CA ALA A 48 1.46 6.61 -10.63
C ALA A 48 1.85 8.08 -10.83
N THR A 49 2.86 8.57 -10.10
CA THR A 49 3.38 9.93 -10.26
C THR A 49 3.97 10.17 -11.64
N TRP A 50 4.70 9.20 -12.21
CA TRP A 50 5.15 9.26 -13.59
C TRP A 50 3.99 9.34 -14.59
N LEU A 51 2.99 8.47 -14.45
CA LEU A 51 1.80 8.43 -15.32
C LEU A 51 1.03 9.77 -15.30
N MET A 52 0.87 10.36 -14.12
CA MET A 52 0.16 11.62 -13.93
C MET A 52 0.99 12.84 -14.38
N SER A 53 2.31 12.79 -14.28
CA SER A 53 3.22 13.87 -14.72
C SER A 53 3.35 13.97 -16.25
N GLY A 54 2.90 12.95 -16.98
CA GLY A 54 2.89 12.93 -18.45
C GLY A 54 1.77 13.78 -19.10
N HIS A 55 0.85 14.38 -18.33
CA HIS A 55 -0.40 14.95 -18.86
C HIS A 55 -0.49 16.49 -18.87
N GLY A 56 0.60 17.22 -18.72
CA GLY A 56 0.52 18.68 -18.84
C GLY A 56 1.86 19.39 -18.80
N ARG A 57 2.59 19.40 -19.92
CA ARG A 57 3.73 20.31 -20.12
C ARG A 57 3.82 20.93 -21.51
N ASP A 58 2.71 21.02 -22.23
CA ASP A 58 2.62 21.80 -23.46
C ASP A 58 1.56 22.91 -23.32
N ILE A 59 1.73 23.77 -22.31
CA ILE A 59 1.18 25.13 -22.43
C ILE A 59 2.22 25.85 -23.27
N HIS A 60 2.00 25.86 -24.59
CA HIS A 60 2.73 26.70 -25.51
C HIS A 60 2.70 28.15 -25.00
N THR A 61 3.77 28.57 -24.34
CA THR A 61 4.15 29.98 -24.21
C THR A 61 4.59 30.40 -25.61
N GLN A 62 3.63 30.83 -26.42
CA GLN A 62 3.91 31.59 -27.63
C GLN A 62 3.67 33.04 -27.23
N GLU A 63 4.77 33.74 -26.96
CA GLU A 63 4.81 35.21 -26.93
C GLU A 63 4.62 35.78 -28.34
#